data_AF-A0A7W4I6Z4-F1
#
_entry.id   AF-A0A7W4I6Z4-F1
#
_cell.length_a   1.000
_cell.length_b   1.000
_cell.length_c   1.000
_cell.angle_alpha   90.00
_cell.angle_beta   90.00
_cell.angle_gamma   90.00
#
_symmetry.space_group_name_H-M   'P 1'
#
loop_
_entity.id
_entity.type
_entity.pdbx_description
1 polymer ?
#
loop_
_entity_poly.entity_id
_entity_poly.type
_entity_poly.pdbx_seq_one_letter_code
_entity_poly.pdbx_strand_id
1 'polypeptide(L)'
;MMGILDELRGLSAAEDFFRTLGVKYDAEVLNVARLHILRRMGTYLSQAELEPDEDAARAQCRAQLQRAYDDFTRSTPIAERVFKVHRDAVRPSGGFVSLSELTQDGT
;
A
#
# COMPACT_ATOMS: atom_id res chain seq x y z
N MET A 1 -19.13 -16.25 -19.01
CA MET A 1 -18.17 -16.56 -17.94
C MET A 1 -17.11 -15.47 -18.00
N MET A 2 -17.06 -14.61 -16.98
CA MET A 2 -16.14 -13.48 -16.94
C MET A 2 -14.87 -13.98 -16.27
N GLY A 3 -13.82 -14.26 -17.05
CA GLY A 3 -12.59 -14.84 -16.51
C GLY A 3 -11.91 -13.91 -15.50
N ILE A 4 -11.04 -14.46 -14.66
CA ILE A 4 -10.37 -13.72 -13.57
C ILE A 4 -9.72 -12.41 -14.02
N LEU A 5 -9.15 -12.36 -15.23
CA LEU A 5 -8.56 -11.12 -15.77
C LEU A 5 -9.58 -10.02 -15.99
N ASP A 6 -10.78 -10.37 -16.43
CA ASP A 6 -11.84 -9.40 -16.64
C ASP A 6 -12.39 -8.87 -15.31
N GLU A 7 -12.52 -9.75 -14.31
CA GLU A 7 -12.84 -9.35 -12.93
C GLU A 7 -11.80 -8.35 -12.41
N LEU A 8 -10.51 -8.67 -12.54
CA LEU A 8 -9.41 -7.78 -12.11
C LEU A 8 -9.38 -6.45 -12.88
N ARG A 9 -9.74 -6.42 -14.17
CA ARG A 9 -9.83 -5.19 -14.96
C ARG A 9 -10.97 -4.27 -14.50
N GLY A 10 -12.02 -4.82 -13.89
CA GLY A 10 -13.10 -4.05 -13.29
C GLY A 10 -12.74 -3.40 -11.95
N LEU A 11 -11.63 -3.80 -11.33
CA LEU A 11 -11.23 -3.28 -10.03
C LEU A 11 -10.51 -1.93 -10.15
N SER A 12 -10.85 -1.01 -9.24
CA SER A 12 -10.26 0.34 -9.21
C SER A 12 -9.35 0.57 -8.00
N ALA A 13 -9.52 -0.18 -6.90
CA ALA A 13 -8.70 -0.06 -5.72
C ALA A 13 -7.72 -1.22 -5.59
N ALA A 14 -6.48 -0.94 -5.20
CA ALA A 14 -5.46 -1.99 -5.03
C ALA A 14 -5.90 -3.05 -4.02
N GLU A 15 -6.53 -2.65 -2.92
CA GLU A 15 -7.05 -3.56 -1.88
C GLU A 15 -8.01 -4.62 -2.43
N ASP A 16 -8.79 -4.27 -3.45
CA ASP A 16 -9.71 -5.20 -4.09
C ASP A 16 -8.96 -6.32 -4.81
N PHE A 17 -7.83 -6.02 -5.47
CA PHE A 17 -7.00 -7.05 -6.12
C PHE A 17 -6.49 -8.08 -5.10
N PHE A 18 -6.01 -7.61 -3.95
CA PHE A 18 -5.53 -8.48 -2.89
C PHE A 18 -6.66 -9.32 -2.29
N ARG A 19 -7.85 -8.73 -2.08
CA ARG A 19 -9.02 -9.45 -1.56
C ARG A 19 -9.53 -10.49 -2.56
N THR A 20 -9.69 -10.13 -3.82
CA THR A 20 -10.16 -11.01 -4.90
C THR A 20 -9.20 -12.18 -5.16
N LEU A 21 -7.89 -11.94 -5.06
CA LEU A 21 -6.86 -12.98 -5.24
C LEU A 21 -6.47 -13.71 -3.95
N GLY A 22 -7.03 -13.33 -2.80
CA GLY A 22 -6.71 -13.95 -1.50
C GLY A 22 -5.23 -13.81 -1.11
N VAL A 23 -4.64 -12.66 -1.40
CA VAL A 23 -3.25 -12.31 -1.06
C VAL A 23 -3.26 -11.51 0.24
N LYS A 24 -2.45 -11.91 1.23
CA LYS A 24 -2.30 -11.15 2.48
C LYS A 24 -1.42 -9.94 2.24
N TYR A 25 -1.78 -8.81 2.85
CA TYR A 25 -1.01 -7.57 2.77
C TYR A 25 -1.11 -6.80 4.08
N ASP A 26 -0.15 -5.92 4.30
CA ASP A 26 -0.19 -4.89 5.32
C ASP A 26 -0.81 -3.62 4.72
N ALA A 27 -1.81 -3.05 5.41
CA ALA A 27 -2.54 -1.89 4.91
C ALA A 27 -1.64 -0.63 4.84
N GLU A 28 -0.71 -0.44 5.77
CA GLU A 28 0.20 0.72 5.76
C GLU A 28 1.19 0.62 4.59
N VAL A 29 1.70 -0.59 4.32
CA VAL A 29 2.54 -0.85 3.14
C VAL A 29 1.75 -0.62 1.86
N LEU A 30 0.55 -1.20 1.76
CA LEU A 30 -0.25 -1.09 0.55
C LEU A 30 -0.63 0.37 0.30
N ASN A 31 -0.96 1.13 1.36
CA ASN A 31 -1.33 2.53 1.28
C ASN A 31 -0.30 3.39 0.53
N VAL A 32 0.99 3.18 0.79
CA VAL A 32 2.09 3.92 0.16
C VAL A 32 2.53 3.36 -1.19
N ALA A 33 2.19 2.09 -1.47
CA ALA A 33 2.75 1.33 -2.58
C ALA A 33 1.74 0.94 -3.66
N ARG A 34 0.45 1.31 -3.52
CA ARG A 34 -0.66 0.91 -4.42
C ARG A 34 -0.27 0.94 -5.90
N LEU A 35 0.13 2.11 -6.40
CA LEU A 35 0.44 2.31 -7.82
C LEU A 35 1.67 1.50 -8.26
N HIS A 36 2.68 1.39 -7.41
CA HIS A 36 3.91 0.67 -7.73
C HIS A 36 3.65 -0.83 -7.84
N ILE A 37 2.93 -1.40 -6.88
CA ILE A 37 2.56 -2.82 -6.85
C ILE A 37 1.70 -3.15 -8.07
N LEU A 38 0.65 -2.37 -8.35
CA LEU A 38 -0.24 -2.64 -9.49
C LEU A 38 0.48 -2.52 -10.84
N ARG A 39 1.33 -1.51 -11.02
CA ARG A 39 2.12 -1.35 -12.25
C ARG A 39 3.09 -2.50 -12.46
N ARG A 40 3.73 -2.97 -11.38
CA ARG A 40 4.66 -4.11 -11.40
C ARG A 40 3.93 -5.42 -11.67
N MET A 41 2.80 -5.67 -11.03
CA MET A 41 1.92 -6.80 -11.32
C MET A 41 1.51 -6.81 -12.80
N GLY A 42 1.06 -5.68 -13.35
CA GLY A 42 0.70 -5.57 -14.76
C GLY A 42 1.86 -5.92 -15.70
N THR A 43 3.08 -5.50 -15.36
CA THR A 43 4.29 -5.85 -16.13
C THR A 43 4.54 -7.37 -16.12
N TYR A 44 4.38 -8.03 -14.96
CA TYR A 44 4.54 -9.48 -14.88
C TYR A 44 3.44 -10.22 -15.64
N LEU A 45 2.20 -9.76 -15.56
CA LEU A 45 1.10 -10.37 -16.30
C LEU A 45 1.25 -10.22 -17.82
N SER A 46 1.76 -9.08 -18.30
CA SER A 46 2.04 -8.92 -19.73
C SER A 46 3.19 -9.80 -20.25
N GLN A 47 4.05 -10.28 -19.35
CA GLN A 47 5.14 -11.21 -19.68
C GLN A 47 4.77 -12.68 -19.42
N ALA A 48 3.68 -12.93 -18.70
CA ALA A 48 3.21 -14.26 -18.40
C ALA A 48 2.30 -14.77 -19.52
N GLU A 49 2.52 -16.00 -19.94
CA GLU A 49 1.58 -16.72 -20.79
C GLU A 49 0.51 -17.32 -19.86
N LEU A 50 -0.67 -16.71 -19.84
CA LEU A 50 -1.73 -17.13 -18.93
C LEU A 50 -2.38 -18.41 -19.43
N GLU A 51 -2.57 -19.33 -18.51
CA GLU A 51 -3.19 -20.63 -18.80
C GLU A 51 -4.68 -20.42 -19.18
N PRO A 52 -5.22 -21.25 -20.10
CA PRO A 52 -6.61 -21.16 -20.50
C PRO A 52 -7.58 -21.62 -19.41
N ASP A 53 -7.09 -22.40 -18.45
CA ASP A 53 -7.85 -22.84 -17.28
C ASP A 53 -8.01 -21.69 -16.27
N GLU A 54 -9.24 -21.47 -15.80
CA GLU A 54 -9.59 -20.31 -14.97
C GLU A 54 -8.93 -20.37 -13.59
N ASP A 55 -8.87 -21.55 -12.97
CA ASP A 55 -8.22 -21.76 -11.67
C ASP A 55 -6.70 -21.57 -11.79
N ALA A 56 -6.09 -22.09 -12.85
CA ALA A 56 -4.68 -21.88 -13.15
C ALA A 56 -4.36 -20.40 -13.42
N ALA A 57 -5.17 -19.70 -14.23
CA ALA A 57 -5.02 -18.27 -14.47
C ALA A 57 -5.14 -17.46 -13.17
N ARG A 58 -6.07 -17.83 -12.29
CA ARG A 58 -6.26 -17.20 -10.97
C ARG A 58 -5.05 -17.41 -10.07
N ALA A 59 -4.53 -18.64 -10.02
CA ALA A 59 -3.33 -18.97 -9.25
C ALA A 59 -2.11 -18.18 -9.75
N GLN A 60 -1.97 -18.03 -11.07
CA GLN A 60 -0.91 -17.21 -11.66
C GLN A 60 -1.06 -15.73 -11.31
N CYS A 61 -2.25 -15.16 -11.44
CA CYS A 61 -2.51 -13.76 -11.07
C CYS A 61 -2.18 -13.50 -9.60
N ARG A 62 -2.57 -14.43 -8.72
CA ARG A 62 -2.24 -14.40 -7.29
C ARG A 62 -0.73 -14.41 -7.07
N ALA A 63 0.00 -15.29 -7.74
CA ALA A 63 1.45 -15.39 -7.63
C ALA A 63 2.16 -14.10 -8.10
N GLN A 64 1.70 -13.50 -9.22
CA GLN A 64 2.29 -12.25 -9.71
C GLN A 64 2.01 -11.06 -8.79
N LEU A 65 0.80 -10.97 -8.20
CA LEU A 65 0.49 -9.93 -7.21
C LEU A 65 1.36 -10.08 -5.95
N GLN A 66 1.48 -11.30 -5.42
CA GLN A 66 2.31 -11.60 -4.25
C GLN A 66 3.77 -11.22 -4.52
N ARG A 67 4.31 -11.61 -5.68
CA ARG A 67 5.68 -11.24 -6.08
C ARG A 67 5.87 -9.72 -6.17
N ALA A 68 4.93 -9.00 -6.76
CA ALA A 68 5.02 -7.55 -6.88
C ALA A 68 5.05 -6.86 -5.51
N TYR A 69 4.26 -7.37 -4.56
CA TYR A 69 4.25 -6.92 -3.17
C TYR A 69 5.58 -7.23 -2.46
N ASP A 70 6.06 -8.47 -2.54
CA ASP A 70 7.32 -8.89 -1.92
C ASP A 70 8.54 -8.14 -2.47
N ASP A 71 8.60 -7.90 -3.78
CA ASP A 71 9.70 -7.12 -4.37
C ASP A 71 9.70 -5.68 -3.87
N PHE A 72 8.53 -5.10 -3.55
CA PHE A 72 8.45 -3.77 -2.95
C PHE A 72 8.93 -3.77 -1.50
N THR A 73 8.48 -4.72 -0.68
CA THR A 73 8.85 -4.83 0.75
C THR A 73 10.30 -5.22 0.96
N ARG A 74 10.90 -5.98 0.03
CA ARG A 74 12.33 -6.33 0.05
C ARG A 74 13.22 -5.18 -0.42
N SER A 75 12.79 -4.42 -1.41
CA SER A 75 13.58 -3.33 -1.99
C SER A 75 13.50 -2.03 -1.19
N THR A 76 12.50 -1.92 -0.33
CA THR A 76 12.26 -0.73 0.49
C THR A 76 12.38 -1.15 1.95
N PRO A 77 13.32 -0.63 2.76
CA PRO A 77 13.32 -0.85 4.20
C PRO A 77 12.15 -0.07 4.84
N ILE A 78 10.92 -0.54 4.60
CA ILE A 78 9.69 0.05 5.13
C ILE A 78 9.69 -0.04 6.66
N ALA A 79 10.30 -1.12 7.19
CA ALA A 79 10.53 -1.31 8.61
C ALA A 79 11.15 -0.08 9.27
N GLU A 80 12.16 0.57 8.66
CA GLU A 80 12.80 1.73 9.29
C GLU A 80 11.92 3.00 9.30
N ARG A 81 10.94 3.11 8.40
CA ARG A 81 10.05 4.28 8.31
C ARG A 81 8.80 4.16 9.17
N VAL A 82 8.20 2.98 9.28
CA VAL A 82 7.00 2.76 10.11
C VAL A 82 7.33 2.96 11.60
N PHE A 83 8.50 2.52 12.06
CA PHE A 83 8.97 2.80 13.43
C PHE A 83 9.36 4.28 13.66
N LYS A 84 9.69 5.04 12.61
CA LYS A 84 10.01 6.48 12.75
C LYS A 84 8.75 7.33 12.85
N VAL A 85 7.70 6.99 12.09
CA VAL A 85 6.43 7.75 12.06
C VAL A 85 5.61 7.57 13.34
N HIS A 86 5.67 6.42 14.00
CA HIS A 86 5.03 6.25 15.33
C HIS A 86 5.68 7.07 16.46
N ARG A 87 6.86 7.68 16.24
CA ARG A 87 7.45 8.63 17.20
C ARG A 87 7.18 10.10 16.88
N ASP A 88 6.90 10.45 15.63
CA ASP A 88 6.68 11.85 15.23
C ASP A 88 5.20 12.28 15.32
N ALA A 89 4.28 11.31 15.30
CA ALA A 89 2.83 11.56 15.44
C ALA A 89 2.36 11.80 16.89
N VAL A 90 3.26 11.81 17.88
CA VAL A 90 2.97 12.20 19.28
C VAL A 90 3.90 13.34 19.71
N ARG A 91 3.85 14.47 19.01
CA ARG A 91 4.04 15.77 19.66
C ARG A 91 2.67 16.40 19.83
N PRO A 92 2.06 16.39 21.03
CA PRO A 92 1.04 17.38 21.33
C PRO A 92 1.73 18.74 21.29
N SER A 93 1.50 19.47 20.22
CA SER A 93 1.59 20.92 20.21
C SER A 93 0.73 21.45 21.35
N GLY A 94 1.33 22.12 22.34
CA GLY A 94 0.60 23.04 23.20
C GLY A 94 0.69 22.80 24.70
N GLY A 95 1.77 23.29 25.32
CA GLY A 95 1.70 24.01 26.60
C GLY A 95 2.25 25.41 26.33
N PHE A 96 1.40 26.32 25.86
CA PHE A 96 0.77 27.40 26.63
C PHE A 96 1.75 28.53 27.01
N VAL A 97 1.66 29.64 26.28
CA VAL A 97 2.10 30.96 26.73
C VAL A 97 0.93 31.90 26.49
N SER A 98 0.34 32.42 27.57
CA SER A 98 -0.71 33.43 27.49
C SER A 98 -0.10 34.78 27.11
N LEU A 99 -0.73 35.48 26.15
CA LEU A 99 -0.34 36.85 25.73
C LEU A 99 -0.42 37.90 26.86
N SER A 100 -0.84 37.53 28.06
CA SER A 100 -0.88 38.39 29.23
C SER A 100 0.50 38.71 29.84
N GLU A 101 1.59 38.08 29.38
CA GLU A 101 2.95 38.33 29.88
C GLU A 101 3.71 39.48 29.18
N LEU A 102 3.13 40.16 28.18
CA LEU A 102 3.83 41.18 27.40
C LEU A 102 3.42 42.64 27.66
N THR A 103 2.63 42.91 28.70
CA THR A 103 2.32 44.30 29.10
C THR A 103 2.38 44.49 30.61
N GLN A 104 3.59 44.62 31.14
CA GLN A 104 3.83 45.54 32.26
C GLN A 104 4.93 46.53 31.85
N ASP A 105 4.43 47.56 31.19
CA ASP A 105 5.03 48.87 31.04
C ASP A 105 5.00 49.61 32.40
N GLY A 106 6.08 50.32 32.71
CA GLY A 106 6.06 51.57 33.47
C GLY A 106 5.70 51.54 34.96
N THR A 107 6.71 51.68 35.82
CA THR A 107 7.00 52.89 36.65
C THR A 107 8.16 52.60 37.59
#